data_AF-A0AA51XRH6-F1
#
_entry.id   AF-A0AA51XRH6-F1
#
_cell.length_a   1.000
_cell.length_b   1.000
_cell.length_c   1.000
_cell.angle_alpha   90.00
_cell.angle_beta   90.00
_cell.angle_gamma   90.00
#
_symmetry.space_group_name_H-M   'P 1'
#
loop_
_entity.id
_entity.type
_entity.pdbx_description
1 polymer ?
#
loop_
_entity_poly.entity_id
_entity_poly.type
_entity_poly.pdbx_seq_one_letter_code
_entity_poly.pdbx_strand_id
1 'polypeptide(L)' 'MANIDPVCGMKVDKKIEAEYNGKSYYFCCEHCKDEFLKNPVKYTR' A
#
# COMPACT_ATOMS: atom_id res chain seq x y z
N MET A 1 -12.94 -8.77 -4.43
CA MET A 1 -12.62 -7.49 -3.76
C MET A 1 -11.25 -7.08 -4.26
N ALA A 2 -11.16 -6.05 -5.11
CA ALA A 2 -9.88 -5.58 -5.61
C ALA A 2 -9.30 -4.60 -4.58
N ASN A 3 -8.13 -4.90 -4.03
CA ASN A 3 -7.45 -3.99 -3.13
C ASN A 3 -6.84 -2.88 -3.98
N ILE A 4 -7.02 -1.63 -3.58
CA ILE A 4 -6.51 -0.46 -4.31
C ILE A 4 -5.25 0.00 -3.58
N ASP A 5 -4.19 0.18 -4.35
CA ASP A 5 -2.93 0.70 -3.84
C ASP A 5 -3.13 2.17 -3.39
N PRO A 6 -2.85 2.51 -2.13
CA PRO A 6 -3.08 3.87 -1.62
C PRO A 6 -2.07 4.90 -2.16
N VAL A 7 -0.97 4.45 -2.76
CA VAL A 7 0.09 5.28 -3.33
C VAL A 7 -0.23 5.66 -4.77
N CYS A 8 -0.54 4.67 -5.61
CA CYS A 8 -0.76 4.89 -7.05
C CYS A 8 -2.22 4.78 -7.51
N GLY A 9 -3.14 4.30 -6.66
CA GLY A 9 -4.55 4.10 -7.00
C GLY A 9 -4.79 2.93 -7.96
N MET A 10 -3.77 2.13 -8.30
CA MET A 10 -3.94 0.96 -9.16
C MET A 10 -4.56 -0.20 -8.41
N LYS A 11 -5.25 -1.09 -9.15
CA LYS A 11 -5.66 -2.38 -8.60
C LYS A 11 -4.43 -3.22 -8.27
N VAL A 12 -4.45 -3.77 -7.07
CA VAL A 12 -3.43 -4.69 -6.59
C VAL A 12 -3.81 -6.10 -7.04
N ASP A 13 -3.16 -6.56 -8.10
CA ASP A 13 -3.28 -7.95 -8.58
C ASP A 13 -2.28 -8.90 -7.90
N LYS A 14 -1.16 -8.37 -7.37
CA LYS A 14 -0.11 -9.16 -6.71
C LYS A 14 -0.09 -8.90 -5.20
N LYS A 15 0.12 -9.96 -4.41
CA LYS A 15 0.20 -9.90 -2.94
C LYS A 15 1.51 -9.23 -2.50
N ILE A 16 1.53 -7.90 -2.47
CA ILE A 16 2.47 -7.16 -1.63
C ILE A 16 1.63 -6.47 -0.57
N GLU A 17 1.79 -6.90 0.67
CA GLU A 17 1.11 -6.32 1.81
C GLU A 17 2.11 -5.76 2.82
N ALA A 18 1.73 -4.71 3.52
CA ALA A 18 2.46 -4.20 4.67
C ALA A 18 1.46 -3.86 5.78
N GLU A 19 1.80 -4.22 7.00
CA GLU A 19 1.02 -3.83 8.17
C GLU A 19 1.52 -2.49 8.69
N TYR A 20 0.61 -1.52 8.83
CA TYR A 20 0.91 -0.25 9.46
C TYR A 20 -0.24 0.17 10.38
N ASN A 21 0.10 0.46 11.64
CA ASN A 21 -0.86 0.90 12.64
C ASN A 21 -2.03 -0.10 12.86
N GLY A 22 -1.74 -1.41 12.76
CA GLY A 22 -2.76 -2.47 12.87
C GLY A 22 -3.70 -2.59 11.67
N LYS A 23 -3.39 -1.91 10.55
CA LYS A 23 -4.10 -2.03 9.27
C LYS A 23 -3.20 -2.68 8.23
N SER A 24 -3.73 -3.65 7.49
CA SER A 24 -3.05 -4.25 6.35
C SER A 24 -3.26 -3.39 5.09
N TYR A 25 -2.18 -2.87 4.54
CA TYR A 25 -2.17 -2.13 3.28
C TYR A 25 -1.63 -3.00 2.16
N TYR A 26 -2.18 -2.82 0.96
CA TYR A 26 -1.83 -3.61 -0.22
C TYR A 26 -1.22 -2.70 -1.28
N PHE A 27 -0.18 -3.20 -1.95
CA PHE A 27 0.59 -2.45 -2.93
C PHE A 27 0.71 -3.22 -4.24
N CYS A 28 0.67 -2.49 -5.35
CA CYS A 28 0.79 -3.08 -6.69
C CYS A 28 2.22 -3.52 -6.99
N CYS A 29 3.21 -2.88 -6.35
CA CYS A 29 4.63 -3.14 -6.54
C CYS A 29 5.45 -2.80 -5.29
N GLU A 30 6.68 -3.32 -5.23
CA GLU A 30 7.61 -3.02 -4.12
C GLU A 30 7.94 -1.54 -4.03
N HIS A 31 7.93 -0.82 -5.15
CA HIS A 31 8.14 0.62 -5.18
C HIS A 31 7.04 1.38 -4.42
N CYS A 32 5.76 1.02 -4.61
CA CYS A 32 4.65 1.63 -3.86
C CYS A 32 4.73 1.27 -2.37
N LYS A 33 5.13 0.03 -2.04
CA LYS A 33 5.41 -0.35 -0.65
C LYS A 33 6.54 0.49 -0.05
N ASP A 34 7.66 0.69 -0.75
CA ASP A 34 8.78 1.48 -0.27
C ASP A 34 8.41 2.95 -0.08
N GLU A 35 7.68 3.54 -1.04
CA GLU A 35 7.16 4.90 -0.93
C GLU A 35 6.19 5.06 0.25
N PHE A 36 5.31 4.07 0.44
CA PHE A 36 4.46 3.99 1.61
C PHE A 36 5.27 3.86 2.90
N LEU A 37 6.30 3.03 2.95
CA LEU A 37 7.16 2.90 4.14
C LEU A 37 7.98 4.17 4.43
N LYS A 38 8.36 4.92 3.39
CA LYS A 38 9.02 6.22 3.54
C LYS A 38 8.09 7.27 4.16
N ASN A 39 6.80 7.27 3.80
CA ASN A 39 5.84 8.27 4.29
C ASN A 39 4.44 7.66 4.57
N PRO A 40 4.31 6.71 5.50
CA PRO A 40 3.05 5.97 5.66
C PRO A 40 1.92 6.89 6.12
N VAL A 41 2.23 7.85 7.00
CA VAL A 41 1.29 8.86 7.50
C VAL A 41 0.61 9.66 6.38
N LYS A 42 1.28 9.87 5.24
CA LYS A 42 0.72 10.59 4.09
C LYS A 42 -0.40 9.79 3.42
N TYR A 43 -0.29 8.47 3.43
CA TYR A 43 -1.20 7.52 2.78
C TYR A 43 -2.20 6.88 3.76
N THR A 44 -1.97 7.01 5.08
CA THR A 44 -2.83 6.45 6.14
C THR A 44 -3.69 7.49 6.86
N ARG A 45 -3.80 8.71 6.32
CA ARG A 45 -4.56 9.81 6.94
C ARG A 45 -6.08 9.60 6.88
#